data_AF-A0A395J9T4-F1
#
_entry.id   AF-A0A395J9T4-F1
#
_cell.length_a   1.000
_cell.length_b   1.000
_cell.length_c   1.000
_cell.angle_alpha   90.00
_cell.angle_beta   90.00
_cell.angle_gamma   90.00
#
_symmetry.space_group_name_H-M   'P 1'
#
loop_
_entity.id
_entity.type
_entity.pdbx_description
1 polymer ?
#
loop_
_entity_poly.entity_id
_entity_poly.type
_entity_poly.pdbx_seq_one_letter_code
_entity_poly.pdbx_strand_id
1 'polypeptide(L)'
;MQSLDKTAILTAFVSGPYGVPPNWSSYETILLISASTGASYTLPILESILHNPASTCVQRIRFLLVVRERSHIKFYTKRLGRALTLADKRGIQLMVKIAVTGDDGASLTSSKAEKEKQGTN
;
A
#
# COMPACT_ATOMS: atom_id res chain seq x y z
N MET A 1 -9.74 -41.40 -9.59
CA MET A 1 -9.74 -40.00 -9.12
C MET A 1 -9.35 -40.05 -7.64
N GLN A 2 -8.04 -40.03 -7.35
CA GLN A 2 -7.53 -40.19 -5.98
C GLN A 2 -7.80 -38.90 -5.20
N SER A 3 -8.52 -39.04 -4.07
CA SER A 3 -8.70 -37.98 -3.09
C SER A 3 -7.35 -37.66 -2.46
N LEU A 4 -6.87 -36.43 -2.63
CA LEU A 4 -5.65 -35.97 -1.97
C LEU A 4 -5.97 -35.74 -0.49
N ASP A 5 -5.35 -36.55 0.37
CA ASP A 5 -5.43 -36.39 1.81
C ASP A 5 -4.77 -35.09 2.30
N LYS A 6 -5.30 -34.65 3.43
CA LYS A 6 -5.17 -33.37 4.12
C LYS A 6 -3.72 -33.10 4.56
N THR A 7 -3.17 -31.95 4.13
CA THR A 7 -1.90 -31.34 4.58
C THR A 7 -0.62 -32.11 4.25
N ALA A 8 -0.15 -32.03 3.01
CA ALA A 8 1.22 -32.39 2.65
C ALA A 8 2.21 -31.31 3.12
N ILE A 9 3.20 -31.69 3.92
CA ILE A 9 4.33 -30.82 4.29
C ILE A 9 5.34 -30.88 3.14
N LEU A 10 5.53 -29.76 2.46
CA LEU A 10 6.50 -29.62 1.38
C LEU A 10 7.76 -28.91 1.89
N THR A 11 8.93 -29.48 1.62
CA THR A 11 10.22 -28.83 1.90
C THR A 11 10.63 -27.96 0.71
N ALA A 12 10.94 -26.70 0.97
CA ALA A 12 11.47 -25.76 -0.02
C ALA A 12 12.78 -25.16 0.48
N PHE A 13 13.73 -24.93 -0.44
CA PHE A 13 14.96 -24.20 -0.15
C PHE A 13 14.79 -22.74 -0.57
N VAL A 14 15.13 -21.81 0.32
CA VAL A 14 15.09 -20.38 0.03
C VAL A 14 16.50 -19.91 -0.27
N SER A 15 16.69 -19.26 -1.41
CA SER A 15 17.94 -18.62 -1.81
C SER A 15 17.69 -17.12 -1.96
N GLY A 16 18.60 -16.29 -1.42
CA GLY A 16 18.44 -14.83 -1.38
C GLY A 16 18.99 -14.24 -0.08
N PRO A 17 18.84 -12.91 0.14
CA PRO A 17 17.95 -11.98 -0.57
C PRO A 17 18.48 -11.52 -1.93
N TYR A 18 17.56 -11.18 -2.84
CA TYR A 18 17.87 -10.58 -4.14
C TYR A 18 17.23 -9.20 -4.24
N GLY A 19 18.00 -8.22 -4.71
CA GLY A 19 17.56 -6.83 -4.90
C GLY A 19 18.32 -5.84 -4.02
N VAL A 20 18.31 -4.58 -4.45
CA VAL A 20 18.94 -3.45 -3.75
C VAL A 20 17.88 -2.35 -3.62
N PRO A 21 17.05 -2.39 -2.57
CA PRO A 21 16.01 -1.38 -2.41
C PRO A 21 16.64 -0.02 -2.11
N PRO A 22 15.99 1.08 -2.54
CA PRO A 22 16.48 2.43 -2.26
C PRO A 22 16.46 2.72 -0.76
N ASN A 23 17.41 3.54 -0.28
CA ASN A 23 17.42 3.99 1.11
C ASN A 23 16.30 5.01 1.36
N TRP A 24 15.20 4.57 1.96
CA TRP A 24 14.05 5.42 2.30
C TRP A 24 14.32 6.40 3.46
N SER A 25 15.31 6.11 4.32
CA SER A 25 15.62 6.93 5.50
C SER A 25 16.22 8.29 5.15
N SER A 26 16.53 8.54 3.88
CA SER A 26 17.03 9.83 3.37
C SER A 26 15.92 10.77 2.93
N TYR A 27 14.65 10.33 2.93
CA TYR A 27 13.53 11.10 2.41
C TYR A 27 12.49 11.41 3.49
N GLU A 28 12.11 12.67 3.61
CA GLU A 28 11.05 13.09 4.54
C GLU A 28 9.65 12.63 4.09
N THR A 29 9.42 12.63 2.77
CA THR A 29 8.16 12.21 2.16
C THR A 29 8.40 11.04 1.21
N ILE A 30 7.65 9.96 1.41
CA ILE A 30 7.75 8.73 0.61
C ILE A 30 6.44 8.49 -0.13
N LEU A 31 6.54 8.18 -1.42
CA LEU A 31 5.43 7.77 -2.27
C LEU A 31 5.65 6.34 -2.74
N LEU A 32 4.79 5.43 -2.27
CA LEU A 32 4.80 4.02 -2.63
C LEU A 32 3.65 3.77 -3.61
N ILE A 33 3.98 3.51 -4.87
CA ILE A 33 3.00 3.21 -5.93
C ILE A 33 3.17 1.76 -6.35
N SER A 34 2.08 1.01 -6.36
CA SER A 34 2.07 -0.33 -6.93
C SER A 34 0.75 -0.64 -7.62
N ALA A 35 0.80 -1.60 -8.54
CA ALA A 35 -0.35 -2.14 -9.21
C ALA A 35 -0.45 -3.66 -8.98
N SER A 36 -1.64 -4.15 -8.68
CA SER A 36 -1.96 -5.57 -8.50
C SER A 36 -0.99 -6.25 -7.51
N THR A 37 -0.22 -7.24 -7.96
CA THR A 37 0.79 -7.97 -7.16
C THR A 37 2.01 -7.12 -6.79
N GLY A 38 2.19 -5.93 -7.37
CA GLY A 38 3.25 -4.99 -6.97
C GLY A 38 3.15 -4.57 -5.50
N ALA A 39 1.97 -4.71 -4.87
CA ALA A 39 1.80 -4.53 -3.44
C ALA A 39 2.72 -5.46 -2.62
N SER A 40 3.07 -6.64 -3.15
CA SER A 40 4.00 -7.57 -2.53
C SER A 40 5.41 -6.99 -2.35
N TYR A 41 5.75 -5.91 -3.07
CA TYR A 41 7.02 -5.18 -2.90
C TYR A 41 6.85 -3.92 -2.06
N THR A 42 5.81 -3.11 -2.33
CA THR A 42 5.64 -1.82 -1.64
C THR A 42 5.16 -1.97 -0.20
N LEU A 43 4.35 -2.97 0.12
CA LEU A 43 3.84 -3.17 1.48
C LEU A 43 4.94 -3.60 2.45
N PRO A 44 5.84 -4.56 2.13
CA PRO A 44 7.01 -4.82 2.97
C PRO A 44 7.92 -3.61 3.17
N ILE A 45 8.06 -2.72 2.17
CA ILE A 45 8.80 -1.46 2.34
C ILE A 45 8.11 -0.55 3.35
N LEU A 46 6.79 -0.37 3.23
CA LEU A 46 6.01 0.38 4.22
C LEU A 46 6.20 -0.19 5.63
N GLU A 47 6.07 -1.50 5.79
CA GLU A 47 6.26 -2.18 7.06
C GLU A 47 7.69 -2.01 7.59
N SER A 48 8.70 -2.10 6.73
CA SER A 48 10.10 -1.91 7.09
C SER A 48 10.37 -0.50 7.63
N ILE A 49 9.82 0.54 6.99
CA ILE A 49 9.91 1.92 7.47
C ILE A 49 9.29 2.06 8.86
N LEU A 50 8.10 1.52 9.07
CA LEU A 50 7.35 1.65 10.32
C LEU A 50 7.94 0.83 11.48
N HIS A 51 8.53 -0.32 11.15
CA HIS A 51 9.21 -1.19 12.12
C HIS A 51 10.64 -0.77 12.42
N ASN A 52 11.24 0.13 11.65
CA ASN A 52 12.61 0.59 11.89
C ASN A 52 12.69 1.29 13.28
N PRO A 53 13.52 0.79 14.21
CA PRO A 53 13.68 1.41 15.53
C PRO A 53 14.51 2.70 15.47
N ALA A 54 15.31 2.89 14.42
CA ALA A 54 16.16 4.07 14.27
C ALA A 54 15.33 5.34 14.07
N SER A 55 15.91 6.48 14.48
CA SER A 55 15.36 7.78 14.09
C SER A 55 15.42 7.91 12.57
N THR A 56 14.28 8.27 11.97
CA THR A 56 14.14 8.45 10.52
C THR A 56 13.64 9.87 10.28
N CYS A 57 14.04 10.51 9.18
CA CYS A 57 13.45 11.79 8.79
C CYS A 57 12.07 11.64 8.14
N VAL A 58 11.58 10.41 7.93
CA VAL A 58 10.28 10.15 7.30
C VAL A 58 9.16 10.70 8.18
N GLN A 59 8.44 11.67 7.65
CA GLN A 59 7.25 12.25 8.29
C GLN A 59 5.97 11.87 7.56
N ARG A 60 6.03 11.61 6.25
CA ARG A 60 4.85 11.43 5.41
C ARG A 60 5.02 10.24 4.48
N ILE A 61 4.03 9.35 4.46
CA ILE A 61 3.99 8.22 3.55
C ILE A 61 2.66 8.24 2.79
N ARG A 62 2.73 8.23 1.46
CA ARG A 62 1.59 8.06 0.57
C ARG A 62 1.68 6.67 -0.05
N PHE A 63 0.71 5.82 0.22
CA PHE A 63 0.63 4.48 -0.33
C PHE A 63 -0.52 4.43 -1.35
N LEU A 64 -0.20 4.23 -2.62
CA LEU A 64 -1.17 4.07 -3.71
C LEU A 64 -1.10 2.64 -4.23
N LEU A 65 -2.21 1.92 -4.09
CA LEU A 65 -2.38 0.60 -4.69
C LEU A 65 -3.44 0.66 -5.78
N VAL A 66 -3.06 0.34 -7.01
CA VAL A 66 -3.97 0.21 -8.15
C VAL A 66 -4.34 -1.26 -8.32
N VAL A 67 -5.62 -1.61 -8.31
CA VAL A 67 -6.08 -2.99 -8.57
C VAL A 67 -7.19 -3.00 -9.61
N ARG A 68 -7.31 -4.10 -10.34
CA ARG A 68 -8.45 -4.30 -11.25
C ARG A 68 -9.73 -4.63 -10.48
N GLU A 69 -9.64 -5.50 -9.48
CA GLU A 69 -10.80 -6.01 -8.73
C GLU A 69 -10.56 -5.93 -7.22
N ARG A 70 -11.62 -5.66 -6.45
CA ARG A 70 -11.53 -5.52 -4.98
C ARG A 70 -11.15 -6.82 -4.26
N SER A 71 -11.48 -7.97 -4.83
CA SER A 71 -11.15 -9.28 -4.28
C SER A 71 -9.64 -9.45 -4.05
N HIS A 72 -8.82 -8.89 -4.94
CA HIS A 72 -7.35 -8.90 -4.85
C HIS A 72 -6.78 -8.07 -3.68
N ILE A 73 -7.56 -7.17 -3.08
CA ILE A 73 -7.12 -6.32 -1.97
C ILE A 73 -7.21 -7.06 -0.63
N LYS A 74 -8.11 -8.06 -0.50
CA LYS A 74 -8.42 -8.70 0.79
C LYS A 74 -7.18 -9.24 1.51
N PHE A 75 -6.16 -9.66 0.78
CA PHE A 75 -4.87 -10.12 1.33
C PHE A 75 -4.08 -9.02 2.06
N TYR A 76 -4.27 -7.75 1.68
CA TYR A 76 -3.50 -6.62 2.18
C TYR A 76 -4.22 -5.81 3.25
N THR A 77 -5.55 -5.88 3.35
CA THR A 77 -6.37 -5.03 4.24
C THR A 77 -5.93 -5.12 5.70
N LYS A 78 -5.73 -6.34 6.24
CA LYS A 78 -5.29 -6.55 7.62
C LYS A 78 -3.90 -5.96 7.87
N ARG A 79 -2.98 -6.11 6.92
CA ARG A 79 -1.61 -5.59 7.01
C ARG A 79 -1.59 -4.06 6.93
N LEU A 80 -2.36 -3.48 6.01
CA LEU A 80 -2.54 -2.03 5.88
C LEU A 80 -3.19 -1.42 7.13
N GLY A 81 -4.17 -2.09 7.74
CA GLY A 81 -4.75 -1.67 9.02
C GLY A 81 -3.71 -1.61 10.14
N ARG A 82 -2.85 -2.64 10.26
CA ARG A 82 -1.75 -2.65 11.21
C ARG A 82 -0.72 -1.54 10.93
N ALA A 83 -0.42 -1.31 9.65
CA ALA A 83 0.49 -0.25 9.22
C ALA A 83 -0.04 1.14 9.61
N LEU A 84 -1.35 1.40 9.44
CA LEU A 84 -1.99 2.64 9.88
C LEU A 84 -1.84 2.86 11.38
N THR A 85 -2.14 1.85 12.20
CA THR A 85 -1.97 1.93 13.66
C THR A 85 -0.52 2.15 14.07
N LEU A 86 0.44 1.52 13.37
CA LEU A 86 1.86 1.67 13.69
C LEU A 86 2.39 3.05 13.26
N ALA A 87 1.94 3.57 12.13
CA ALA A 87 2.29 4.91 11.66
C ALA A 87 1.84 6.00 12.63
N ASP A 88 0.60 5.89 13.12
CA ASP A 88 0.04 6.82 14.11
C ASP A 88 0.88 6.83 15.41
N LYS A 89 1.23 5.65 15.94
CA LYS A 89 2.12 5.52 17.11
C LYS A 89 3.51 6.12 16.92
N ARG A 90 3.98 6.21 15.67
CA ARG A 90 5.29 6.79 15.32
C ARG A 90 5.21 8.28 14.98
N GLY A 91 4.01 8.87 14.95
CA GLY A 91 3.81 10.25 14.47
C GLY A 91 4.05 10.42 12.97
N ILE A 92 3.97 9.33 12.19
CA ILE A 92 4.14 9.36 10.73
C ILE A 92 2.77 9.50 10.07
N GLN A 93 2.61 10.51 9.22
CA GLN A 93 1.39 10.68 8.43
C GLN A 93 1.33 9.64 7.31
N LEU A 94 0.60 8.54 7.52
CA LEU A 94 0.33 7.54 6.50
C LEU A 94 -1.04 7.77 5.83
N MET A 95 -1.06 7.93 4.51
CA MET A 95 -2.28 7.94 3.70
C MET A 95 -2.27 6.75 2.74
N VAL A 96 -3.30 5.90 2.86
CA VAL A 96 -3.51 4.75 1.97
C VAL A 96 -4.62 5.10 0.98
N LYS A 97 -4.32 4.99 -0.32
CA LYS A 97 -5.28 5.13 -1.43
C LYS A 97 -5.30 3.84 -2.21
N ILE A 98 -6.50 3.34 -2.50
CA ILE A 98 -6.69 2.16 -3.33
C ILE A 98 -7.56 2.55 -4.52
N ALA A 99 -6.99 2.47 -5.72
CA ALA A 99 -7.67 2.77 -6.96
C ALA A 99 -8.13 1.46 -7.62
N VAL A 100 -9.45 1.31 -7.81
CA VAL A 100 -10.02 0.15 -8.49
C VAL A 100 -10.30 0.54 -9.94
N THR A 101 -9.73 -0.19 -10.89
CA THR A 101 -9.77 0.16 -12.33
C THR A 101 -10.66 -0.74 -13.19
N GLY A 102 -11.24 -1.80 -12.63
CA GLY A 102 -12.25 -2.63 -13.30
C GLY A 102 -13.66 -2.02 -13.25
N ASP A 103 -14.59 -2.61 -14.00
CA ASP A 103 -15.95 -2.08 -14.22
C ASP A 103 -16.82 -1.93 -12.96
N ASP A 104 -16.41 -2.46 -11.80
CA ASP A 104 -17.13 -2.29 -10.52
C ASP A 104 -16.92 -0.89 -9.86
N GLY A 105 -16.26 0.05 -10.56
CA GLY A 105 -15.71 1.26 -9.94
C GLY A 105 -15.67 2.52 -10.80
N ALA A 106 -16.42 2.60 -11.90
CA ALA A 106 -16.58 3.85 -12.64
C ALA A 106 -17.43 4.87 -11.85
N SER A 107 -16.92 5.35 -10.71
CA SER A 107 -17.37 6.57 -10.07
C SER A 107 -16.15 7.44 -9.80
N LEU A 108 -15.77 8.19 -10.84
CA LEU A 108 -14.80 9.26 -10.79
C LEU A 108 -15.40 10.41 -9.97
N THR A 109 -15.15 10.47 -8.67
CA THR A 109 -15.44 11.68 -7.89
C THR A 109 -14.27 12.67 -8.03
N SER A 110 -14.30 13.47 -9.10
CA SER A 110 -13.57 14.73 -9.16
C SER A 110 -14.53 15.84 -8.73
N SER A 111 -14.55 16.17 -7.44
CA SER A 111 -15.16 17.42 -6.98
C SER A 111 -14.21 18.58 -7.29
N LYS A 112 -14.33 19.13 -8.50
CA LYS A 112 -13.89 20.51 -8.78
C LYS A 112 -14.97 21.44 -8.22
N ALA A 113 -14.63 22.15 -7.14
CA ALA A 113 -15.38 23.32 -6.70
C ALA A 113 -14.97 24.50 -7.59
N GLU A 114 -15.67 24.71 -8.69
CA GLU A 114 -15.61 25.96 -9.44
C GLU A 114 -16.62 26.93 -8.80
N LYS A 115 -16.09 27.90 -8.04
CA LYS A 115 -16.86 29.08 -7.61
C LYS A 115 -17.03 29.99 -8.82
N GLU A 116 -18.19 29.95 -9.44
CA GLU A 116 -18.61 31.00 -10.36
C GLU A 116 -19.06 32.21 -9.53
N LYS A 117 -18.27 33.29 -9.58
CA LYS A 117 -18.71 34.62 -9.16
C LYS A 117 -19.63 35.16 -10.25
N GLN A 118 -20.93 35.24 -9.98
CA GLN A 118 -21.81 36.15 -10.71
C GLN A 118 -21.90 37.46 -9.93
N GLY A 119 -21.25 38.47 -10.50
CA GLY A 119 -21.56 39.86 -10.25
C GLY A 119 -22.58 40.37 -11.27
N THR A 120 -23.21 41.48 -10.89
CA THR A 120 -23.93 42.46 -11.72
C THR A 120 -25.33 41.99 -12.15
N ASN A 121 -26.41 42.73 -11.87
CA ASN A 121 -26.59 44.18 -11.86
C ASN A 121 -27.74 44.55 -10.90
#